data_AF-A0A960E1M3-F1
#
_entry.id   AF-A0A960E1M3-F1
#
_cell.length_a   1.000
_cell.length_b   1.000
_cell.length_c   1.000
_cell.angle_alpha   90.00
_cell.angle_beta   90.00
_cell.angle_gamma   90.00
#
_symmetry.space_group_name_H-M   'P 1'
#
loop_
_entity.id
_entity.type
_entity.pdbx_description
1 polymer ?
#
loop_
_entity_poly.entity_id
_entity_poly.type
_entity_poly.pdbx_seq_one_letter_code
_entity_poly.pdbx_strand_id
1 'polypeptide(L)'
;MITTPSLRPLLVGAAVAALLLAGCSSDSDSDSTGEETTATSAAGDAAAYEGELVGTFVIDAADCPDKPTSGSYFRMVQSGGTSADGPFVDNADSVCGDTTYTGLTPGVDGGLITGDHQPAPDPAFDDAGNATAEAIFEPVTFFAVDFGGATDPEEAVPTIEAVDGELSGDLSAFTAYYGGGDFNQGAPKPDGSGDGPTGTIDPATGAFVIEWTSLISGGSFDGFTGVWHLEGTFEAS
;
A
#
# COMPACT_ATOMS: atom_id res chain seq x y z
N MET A 1 27.70 -48.91 12.55
CA MET A 1 28.76 -49.36 11.60
C MET A 1 28.60 -48.54 10.33
N ILE A 2 29.65 -47.81 9.93
CA ILE A 2 30.17 -47.63 8.55
C ILE A 2 29.21 -46.88 7.57
N THR A 3 29.46 -45.73 6.96
CA THR A 3 30.68 -44.90 6.72
C THR A 3 30.30 -43.50 6.22
N THR A 4 31.18 -42.55 6.55
CA THR A 4 31.40 -41.12 6.24
C THR A 4 31.14 -40.62 4.78
N PRO A 5 30.86 -39.31 4.57
CA PRO A 5 30.57 -38.68 3.26
C PRO A 5 31.81 -38.08 2.54
N SER A 6 31.66 -37.62 1.28
CA SER A 6 32.72 -36.97 0.46
C SER A 6 32.12 -36.13 -0.71
N LEU A 7 32.25 -34.79 -0.68
CA LEU A 7 33.08 -33.89 -1.56
C LEU A 7 32.65 -33.88 -3.06
N ARG A 8 32.50 -32.78 -3.81
CA ARG A 8 33.17 -31.44 -3.85
C ARG A 8 32.44 -30.51 -4.88
N PRO A 9 32.78 -29.20 -4.95
CA PRO A 9 32.10 -28.16 -5.73
C PRO A 9 32.66 -27.99 -7.15
N LEU A 10 31.91 -27.33 -8.03
CA LEU A 10 32.40 -26.83 -9.32
C LEU A 10 32.45 -25.30 -9.31
N LEU A 11 33.67 -24.76 -9.28
CA LEU A 11 34.03 -23.41 -9.70
C LEU A 11 34.45 -23.50 -11.18
N VAL A 12 33.89 -22.65 -12.04
CA VAL A 12 34.49 -22.31 -13.33
C VAL A 12 34.52 -20.79 -13.42
N GLY A 13 35.72 -20.23 -13.43
CA GLY A 13 35.97 -18.83 -13.74
C GLY A 13 36.22 -18.63 -15.24
N ALA A 14 36.12 -17.37 -15.66
CA ALA A 14 36.79 -16.86 -16.83
C ALA A 14 37.21 -15.40 -16.56
N ALA A 15 38.49 -15.15 -16.71
CA ALA A 15 39.13 -13.84 -16.66
C ALA A 15 39.48 -13.37 -18.08
N VAL A 16 40.17 -12.21 -18.17
CA VAL A 16 40.83 -11.55 -19.32
C VAL A 16 39.94 -10.45 -19.94
N ALA A 17 40.37 -9.19 -20.18
CA ALA A 17 41.70 -8.65 -20.50
C ALA A 17 41.92 -7.21 -19.99
N ALA A 18 43.18 -6.90 -19.70
CA ALA A 18 43.68 -5.53 -19.53
C ALA A 18 44.05 -4.91 -20.89
N LEU A 19 43.88 -3.59 -21.01
CA LEU A 19 44.56 -2.79 -22.04
C LEU A 19 45.23 -1.57 -21.38
N LEU A 20 46.55 -1.53 -21.48
CA LEU A 20 47.43 -0.40 -21.17
C LEU A 20 47.59 0.46 -22.42
N LEU A 21 47.58 1.78 -22.27
CA LEU A 21 48.34 2.70 -23.14
C LEU A 21 48.85 3.89 -22.29
N ALA A 22 50.11 4.21 -22.52
CA ALA A 22 50.90 5.22 -21.82
C ALA A 22 51.08 6.49 -22.66
N GLY A 23 51.44 7.60 -22.00
CA GLY A 23 52.02 8.81 -22.58
C GLY A 23 51.51 10.08 -21.86
N CYS A 24 52.25 11.14 -21.55
CA CYS A 24 53.68 11.47 -21.54
C CYS A 24 53.81 12.74 -20.66
N SER A 25 54.96 12.95 -20.01
CA SER A 25 55.31 14.09 -19.15
C SER A 25 55.17 15.47 -19.79
N SER A 26 54.95 16.49 -18.94
CA SER A 26 55.72 17.75 -18.93
C SER A 26 55.46 18.54 -17.64
N ASP A 27 56.52 18.77 -16.85
CA ASP A 27 56.57 19.78 -15.78
C ASP A 27 56.55 21.20 -16.37
N SER A 28 55.79 22.11 -15.76
CA SER A 28 56.03 23.56 -15.77
C SER A 28 55.24 24.21 -14.62
N ASP A 29 55.98 24.72 -13.62
CA ASP A 29 55.50 25.67 -12.62
C ASP A 29 54.96 26.93 -13.30
N SER A 30 53.74 27.37 -12.93
CA SER A 30 53.36 28.80 -12.86
C SER A 30 52.04 28.99 -12.10
N ASP A 31 52.16 29.80 -11.06
CA ASP A 31 51.16 30.46 -10.23
C ASP A 31 49.93 31.00 -11.01
N SER A 32 48.72 30.57 -10.62
CA SER A 32 47.52 31.40 -10.71
C SER A 32 46.37 30.80 -9.91
N THR A 33 46.00 31.55 -8.87
CA THR A 33 44.71 31.59 -8.20
C THR A 33 43.55 31.49 -9.17
N GLY A 34 42.80 30.40 -9.06
CA GLY A 34 41.49 30.21 -9.67
C GLY A 34 40.84 29.01 -8.99
N GLU A 35 40.07 29.27 -7.94
CA GLU A 35 39.08 28.33 -7.43
C GLU A 35 38.04 28.10 -8.53
N GLU A 36 38.36 27.20 -9.47
CA GLU A 36 37.38 26.60 -10.33
C GLU A 36 36.74 25.49 -9.52
N THR A 37 35.74 25.87 -8.70
CA THR A 37 34.79 24.95 -8.12
C THR A 37 34.17 24.16 -9.26
N THR A 38 34.70 22.96 -9.50
CA THR A 38 34.07 21.96 -10.33
C THR A 38 32.79 21.57 -9.60
N ALA A 39 31.70 22.29 -9.87
CA ALA A 39 30.37 21.88 -9.49
C ALA A 39 30.07 20.61 -10.29
N THR A 40 30.40 19.46 -9.70
CA THR A 40 29.66 18.22 -9.92
C THR A 40 28.22 18.53 -9.52
N SER A 41 27.42 19.02 -10.48
CA SER A 41 25.99 18.80 -10.45
C SER A 41 25.75 17.34 -10.82
N ALA A 42 25.97 16.46 -9.84
CA ALA A 42 25.14 15.28 -9.75
C ALA A 42 23.78 15.79 -9.26
N ALA A 43 22.96 16.29 -10.20
CA ALA A 43 21.53 16.19 -10.02
C ALA A 43 21.24 14.69 -10.11
N GLY A 44 21.35 14.00 -8.98
CA GLY A 44 20.51 12.83 -8.80
C GLY A 44 19.10 13.37 -8.89
N ASP A 45 18.31 12.85 -9.83
CA ASP A 45 16.86 12.85 -9.69
C ASP A 45 16.60 12.49 -8.22
N ALA A 46 16.14 13.46 -7.42
CA ALA A 46 15.54 13.11 -6.16
C ALA A 46 14.38 12.20 -6.57
N ALA A 47 14.39 10.96 -6.09
CA ALA A 47 13.26 10.07 -6.25
C ALA A 47 12.02 10.88 -5.89
N ALA A 48 11.16 11.11 -6.89
CA ALA A 48 9.88 11.74 -6.62
C ALA A 48 9.14 10.76 -5.70
N TYR A 49 8.38 11.25 -4.73
CA TYR A 49 7.65 10.39 -3.78
C TYR A 49 8.53 9.65 -2.75
N GLU A 50 9.44 10.37 -2.10
CA GLU A 50 10.15 9.94 -0.89
C GLU A 50 9.77 10.84 0.31
N GLY A 51 9.82 10.29 1.52
CA GLY A 51 9.42 10.97 2.76
C GLY A 51 7.91 10.92 3.01
N GLU A 52 7.40 11.86 3.81
CA GLU A 52 5.97 11.96 4.10
C GLU A 52 5.17 12.27 2.82
N LEU A 53 4.19 11.43 2.51
CA LEU A 53 3.34 11.55 1.34
C LEU A 53 2.00 12.17 1.75
N VAL A 54 1.87 13.48 1.56
CA VAL A 54 0.62 14.24 1.79
C VAL A 54 -0.07 14.48 0.45
N GLY A 55 -1.25 13.90 0.27
CA GLY A 55 -1.92 13.90 -1.01
C GLY A 55 -3.02 12.85 -1.09
N THR A 56 -3.36 12.45 -2.31
CA THR A 56 -4.35 11.42 -2.59
C THR A 56 -3.66 10.17 -3.14
N PHE A 57 -3.85 9.05 -2.47
CA PHE A 57 -3.60 7.72 -3.00
C PHE A 57 -4.80 7.34 -3.87
N VAL A 58 -4.81 7.82 -5.12
CA VAL A 58 -5.86 7.54 -6.09
C VAL A 58 -5.82 6.05 -6.40
N ILE A 59 -6.92 5.36 -6.16
CA ILE A 59 -7.00 3.92 -6.33
C ILE A 59 -7.42 3.57 -7.76
N ASP A 60 -7.05 2.37 -8.22
CA ASP A 60 -7.54 1.76 -9.45
C ASP A 60 -8.67 0.78 -9.13
N ALA A 61 -9.64 0.70 -10.05
CA ALA A 61 -10.71 -0.28 -9.95
C ALA A 61 -10.17 -1.71 -10.08
N ALA A 62 -10.73 -2.66 -9.34
CA ALA A 62 -10.33 -4.06 -9.42
C ALA A 62 -10.53 -4.64 -10.83
N ASP A 63 -9.49 -5.27 -11.38
CA ASP A 63 -9.60 -6.20 -12.51
C ASP A 63 -9.51 -7.63 -11.97
N CYS A 64 -10.64 -8.34 -11.93
CA CYS A 64 -10.75 -9.64 -11.27
C CYS A 64 -11.68 -10.63 -12.00
N PRO A 65 -11.39 -11.03 -13.27
CA PRO A 65 -12.20 -12.01 -13.99
C PRO A 65 -12.25 -13.37 -13.29
N ASP A 66 -11.15 -13.76 -12.63
CA ASP A 66 -11.08 -14.87 -11.69
C ASP A 66 -10.77 -14.32 -10.29
N LYS A 67 -9.51 -13.95 -10.04
CA LYS A 67 -9.08 -13.23 -8.83
C LYS A 67 -8.47 -11.88 -9.24
N PRO A 68 -8.27 -10.92 -8.31
CA PRO A 68 -7.61 -9.67 -8.65
C PRO A 68 -6.25 -9.91 -9.33
N THR A 69 -6.10 -9.33 -10.52
CA THR A 69 -4.84 -9.25 -11.26
C THR A 69 -4.21 -7.86 -11.18
N SER A 70 -5.02 -6.85 -10.88
CA SER A 70 -4.63 -5.47 -10.55
C SER A 70 -5.81 -4.76 -9.87
N GLY A 71 -5.54 -3.60 -9.31
CA GLY A 71 -6.52 -2.70 -8.71
C GLY A 71 -6.89 -3.07 -7.28
N SER A 72 -7.79 -2.28 -6.70
CA SER A 72 -8.04 -2.29 -5.26
C SER A 72 -9.12 -3.26 -4.85
N TYR A 73 -8.94 -3.95 -3.72
CA TYR A 73 -9.92 -4.91 -3.23
C TYR A 73 -9.93 -5.02 -1.71
N PHE A 74 -11.04 -5.54 -1.21
CA PHE A 74 -11.22 -6.00 0.15
C PHE A 74 -11.37 -7.53 0.19
N ARG A 75 -10.82 -8.15 1.23
CA ARG A 75 -11.09 -9.54 1.61
C ARG A 75 -11.36 -9.64 3.08
N MET A 76 -12.18 -10.60 3.49
CA MET A 76 -12.41 -10.86 4.91
C MET A 76 -12.03 -12.28 5.29
N VAL A 77 -11.16 -12.40 6.29
CA VAL A 77 -10.75 -13.65 6.91
C VAL A 77 -11.74 -13.98 8.03
N GLN A 78 -12.28 -15.19 8.03
CA GLN A 78 -13.13 -15.68 9.10
C GLN A 78 -12.33 -15.88 10.39
N SER A 79 -13.03 -15.85 11.53
CA SER A 79 -12.39 -16.03 12.83
C SER A 79 -11.52 -17.29 12.91
N GLY A 80 -10.30 -17.13 13.41
CA GLY A 80 -9.29 -18.19 13.54
C GLY A 80 -8.49 -18.48 12.26
N GLY A 81 -8.73 -17.75 11.17
CA GLY A 81 -7.97 -17.85 9.93
C GLY A 81 -6.76 -16.91 9.84
N THR A 82 -6.08 -16.91 8.69
CA THR A 82 -4.97 -15.99 8.36
C THR A 82 -5.22 -15.28 7.03
N SER A 83 -4.57 -14.13 6.80
CA SER A 83 -4.63 -13.41 5.51
C SER A 83 -4.05 -14.22 4.35
N ALA A 84 -3.11 -15.13 4.63
CA ALA A 84 -2.51 -16.01 3.63
C ALA A 84 -3.42 -17.19 3.23
N ASP A 85 -4.03 -17.86 4.22
CA ASP A 85 -4.65 -19.17 4.03
C ASP A 85 -6.17 -19.20 4.30
N GLY A 86 -6.71 -18.17 4.95
CA GLY A 86 -8.13 -18.08 5.29
C GLY A 86 -8.50 -18.99 6.48
N PRO A 87 -9.74 -19.48 6.56
CA PRO A 87 -10.79 -19.41 5.54
C PRO A 87 -11.30 -17.99 5.31
N PHE A 88 -11.69 -17.69 4.07
CA PHE A 88 -12.20 -16.38 3.68
C PHE A 88 -13.72 -16.38 3.62
N VAL A 89 -14.32 -15.21 3.82
CA VAL A 89 -15.75 -15.00 3.65
C VAL A 89 -16.08 -14.97 2.17
N ASP A 90 -17.15 -15.66 1.81
CA ASP A 90 -17.66 -15.71 0.44
C ASP A 90 -18.73 -14.62 0.25
N ASN A 91 -18.41 -13.57 -0.50
CA ASN A 91 -19.33 -12.50 -0.87
C ASN A 91 -19.97 -12.83 -2.23
N ALA A 92 -21.16 -13.42 -2.19
CA ALA A 92 -21.91 -13.77 -3.40
C ALA A 92 -22.32 -12.57 -4.27
N ASP A 93 -22.27 -11.35 -3.73
CA ASP A 93 -22.54 -10.11 -4.46
C ASP A 93 -21.30 -9.54 -5.16
N SER A 94 -20.12 -10.15 -4.96
CA SER A 94 -18.89 -9.70 -5.62
C SER A 94 -18.96 -9.85 -7.13
N VAL A 95 -18.40 -8.86 -7.82
CA VAL A 95 -18.19 -8.88 -9.28
C VAL A 95 -16.99 -9.74 -9.69
N CYS A 96 -16.12 -10.12 -8.76
CA CYS A 96 -14.97 -10.97 -9.02
C CYS A 96 -15.38 -12.44 -9.23
N GLY A 97 -14.64 -13.17 -10.07
CA GLY A 97 -14.91 -14.60 -10.30
C GLY A 97 -14.71 -15.47 -9.05
N ASP A 98 -13.73 -15.12 -8.21
CA ASP A 98 -13.51 -15.60 -6.84
C ASP A 98 -14.22 -14.63 -5.91
N THR A 99 -15.41 -15.05 -5.48
CA THR A 99 -16.31 -14.31 -4.62
C THR A 99 -15.77 -14.09 -3.20
N THR A 100 -14.60 -14.64 -2.85
CA THR A 100 -13.94 -14.27 -1.60
C THR A 100 -13.32 -12.88 -1.65
N TYR A 101 -13.04 -12.34 -2.85
CA TYR A 101 -12.60 -10.96 -3.05
C TYR A 101 -13.80 -10.06 -3.31
N THR A 102 -13.77 -8.85 -2.76
CA THR A 102 -14.71 -7.77 -3.09
C THR A 102 -13.91 -6.66 -3.77
N GLY A 103 -14.09 -6.51 -5.08
CA GLY A 103 -13.42 -5.47 -5.85
C GLY A 103 -13.92 -4.07 -5.47
N LEU A 104 -13.02 -3.10 -5.42
CA LEU A 104 -13.33 -1.70 -5.13
C LEU A 104 -13.23 -0.88 -6.43
N THR A 105 -13.95 0.23 -6.46
CA THR A 105 -13.92 1.24 -7.52
C THR A 105 -13.63 2.60 -6.88
N PRO A 106 -12.87 3.50 -7.54
CA PRO A 106 -12.52 4.81 -6.98
C PRO A 106 -13.77 5.63 -6.63
N GLY A 107 -13.76 6.25 -5.45
CA GLY A 107 -14.84 7.08 -4.97
C GLY A 107 -14.84 8.49 -5.59
N VAL A 108 -15.64 9.40 -5.03
CA VAL A 108 -15.74 10.78 -5.53
C VAL A 108 -14.46 11.60 -5.34
N ASP A 109 -13.63 11.24 -4.35
CA ASP A 109 -12.29 11.83 -4.15
C ASP A 109 -11.20 11.02 -4.87
N GLY A 110 -11.57 9.91 -5.52
CA GLY A 110 -10.65 9.04 -6.26
C GLY A 110 -9.84 8.07 -5.40
N GLY A 111 -9.79 8.24 -4.08
CA GLY A 111 -9.04 7.34 -3.20
C GLY A 111 -8.84 7.86 -1.78
N LEU A 112 -7.83 7.32 -1.11
CA LEU A 112 -7.49 7.64 0.27
C LEU A 112 -6.63 8.91 0.33
N ILE A 113 -7.06 9.88 1.11
CA ILE A 113 -6.32 11.12 1.38
C ILE A 113 -5.48 10.94 2.64
N THR A 114 -4.22 11.34 2.57
CA THR A 114 -3.31 11.48 3.71
C THR A 114 -3.09 12.94 4.07
N GLY A 115 -2.91 13.22 5.36
CA GLY A 115 -2.79 14.57 5.89
C GLY A 115 -4.13 15.27 6.20
N ASP A 116 -5.26 14.67 5.85
CA ASP A 116 -6.61 15.12 6.19
C ASP A 116 -7.55 13.92 6.43
N HIS A 117 -8.72 14.16 7.05
CA HIS A 117 -9.77 13.16 7.20
C HIS A 117 -10.80 13.25 6.06
N GLN A 118 -11.29 12.09 5.61
CA GLN A 118 -12.47 11.89 4.78
C GLN A 118 -13.61 11.25 5.61
N PRO A 119 -14.35 12.04 6.41
CA PRO A 119 -15.40 11.50 7.29
C PRO A 119 -16.60 10.97 6.51
N ALA A 120 -17.34 10.03 7.12
CA ALA A 120 -18.61 9.58 6.56
C ALA A 120 -19.63 10.73 6.52
N PRO A 121 -20.55 10.77 5.55
CA PRO A 121 -21.65 11.74 5.52
C PRO A 121 -22.55 11.66 6.75
N ASP A 122 -23.34 12.72 6.99
CA ASP A 122 -24.43 12.72 7.98
C ASP A 122 -25.78 12.87 7.25
N PRO A 123 -26.64 11.83 7.22
CA PRO A 123 -26.47 10.52 7.86
C PRO A 123 -25.50 9.59 7.10
N ALA A 124 -24.79 8.73 7.85
CA ALA A 124 -23.83 7.76 7.30
C ALA A 124 -24.50 6.55 6.63
N PHE A 125 -25.82 6.40 6.82
CA PHE A 125 -26.62 5.31 6.29
C PHE A 125 -27.93 5.82 5.70
N ASP A 126 -28.41 5.13 4.67
CA ASP A 126 -29.78 5.30 4.18
C ASP A 126 -30.80 4.54 5.05
N ASP A 127 -32.09 4.63 4.70
CA ASP A 127 -33.18 3.96 5.42
C ASP A 127 -33.10 2.42 5.38
N ALA A 128 -32.31 1.84 4.46
CA ALA A 128 -32.09 0.41 4.31
C ALA A 128 -30.81 -0.08 5.03
N GLY A 129 -30.01 0.83 5.59
CA GLY A 129 -28.76 0.52 6.26
C GLY A 129 -27.55 0.42 5.33
N ASN A 130 -27.68 0.84 4.07
CA ASN A 130 -26.56 0.97 3.15
C ASN A 130 -25.71 2.16 3.56
N ALA A 131 -24.40 1.98 3.57
CA ALA A 131 -23.47 3.07 3.81
C ALA A 131 -23.52 4.09 2.67
N THR A 132 -23.46 5.38 3.03
CA THR A 132 -23.45 6.49 2.07
C THR A 132 -22.06 7.08 1.86
N ALA A 133 -21.04 6.56 2.55
CA ALA A 133 -19.65 6.98 2.41
C ALA A 133 -19.08 6.53 1.06
N GLU A 134 -18.92 7.49 0.15
CA GLU A 134 -18.47 7.29 -1.24
C GLU A 134 -17.18 8.04 -1.59
N ALA A 135 -16.53 8.67 -0.60
CA ALA A 135 -15.35 9.52 -0.80
C ALA A 135 -14.14 8.70 -1.27
N ILE A 136 -13.77 7.67 -0.52
CA ILE A 136 -12.56 6.86 -0.76
C ILE A 136 -12.79 5.86 -1.91
N PHE A 137 -13.87 5.09 -1.84
CA PHE A 137 -14.31 4.13 -2.85
C PHE A 137 -15.84 4.17 -2.95
N GLU A 138 -16.38 3.79 -4.12
CA GLU A 138 -17.84 3.68 -4.30
C GLU A 138 -18.42 2.61 -3.35
N PRO A 139 -19.55 2.85 -2.66
CA PRO A 139 -20.18 1.85 -1.82
C PRO A 139 -20.37 0.52 -2.56
N VAL A 140 -19.96 -0.58 -1.94
CA VAL A 140 -19.93 -1.90 -2.59
C VAL A 140 -20.78 -2.89 -1.82
N THR A 141 -21.60 -3.65 -2.55
CA THR A 141 -22.53 -4.59 -1.96
C THR A 141 -21.81 -5.79 -1.36
N PHE A 142 -22.14 -6.08 -0.10
CA PHE A 142 -21.62 -7.20 0.67
C PHE A 142 -22.78 -7.83 1.45
N PHE A 143 -23.21 -9.04 1.09
CA PHE A 143 -24.43 -9.65 1.64
C PHE A 143 -25.68 -8.75 1.52
N ALA A 144 -25.94 -8.24 0.31
CA ALA A 144 -27.07 -7.40 -0.07
C ALA A 144 -27.16 -6.02 0.62
N VAL A 145 -26.13 -5.60 1.34
CA VAL A 145 -26.02 -4.26 1.95
C VAL A 145 -24.73 -3.63 1.46
N ASP A 146 -24.80 -2.35 1.08
CA ASP A 146 -23.59 -1.64 0.67
C ASP A 146 -22.77 -1.24 1.89
N PHE A 147 -21.48 -1.55 1.87
CA PHE A 147 -20.51 -0.96 2.79
C PHE A 147 -19.72 0.15 2.09
N GLY A 148 -19.30 1.13 2.90
CA GLY A 148 -18.46 2.25 2.47
C GLY A 148 -17.30 2.44 3.42
N GLY A 149 -16.25 3.09 2.94
CA GLY A 149 -15.06 3.43 3.72
C GLY A 149 -14.99 4.93 3.98
N ALA A 150 -14.61 5.29 5.20
CA ALA A 150 -14.32 6.67 5.58
C ALA A 150 -13.21 6.68 6.63
N THR A 151 -12.75 7.86 7.03
CA THR A 151 -11.81 8.03 8.15
C THR A 151 -12.50 8.73 9.32
N ASP A 152 -12.42 8.14 10.50
CA ASP A 152 -12.96 8.70 11.73
C ASP A 152 -12.17 9.95 12.16
N PRO A 153 -12.81 11.14 12.27
CA PRO A 153 -12.13 12.36 12.71
C PRO A 153 -11.79 12.38 14.22
N GLU A 154 -12.22 11.39 15.00
CA GLU A 154 -11.81 11.22 16.40
C GLU A 154 -10.47 10.47 16.54
N GLU A 155 -10.01 9.82 15.47
CA GLU A 155 -8.76 9.05 15.41
C GLU A 155 -7.60 9.86 14.79
N ALA A 156 -6.41 9.26 14.71
CA ALA A 156 -5.25 9.94 14.11
C ALA A 156 -5.47 10.19 12.61
N VAL A 157 -5.05 11.37 12.13
CA VAL A 157 -5.08 11.70 10.69
C VAL A 157 -4.27 10.65 9.92
N PRO A 158 -4.80 10.10 8.80
CA PRO A 158 -4.07 9.15 7.98
C PRO A 158 -2.71 9.69 7.51
N THR A 159 -1.66 8.88 7.68
CA THR A 159 -0.31 9.20 7.22
C THR A 159 0.30 8.01 6.48
N ILE A 160 1.06 8.31 5.44
CA ILE A 160 1.91 7.34 4.74
C ILE A 160 3.26 8.03 4.48
N GLU A 161 4.34 7.30 4.68
CA GLU A 161 5.70 7.70 4.32
C GLU A 161 6.32 6.69 3.36
N ALA A 162 7.20 7.18 2.50
CA ALA A 162 8.03 6.37 1.63
C ALA A 162 9.50 6.47 2.06
N VAL A 163 10.17 5.31 2.15
CA VAL A 163 11.62 5.22 2.36
C VAL A 163 12.17 4.18 1.40
N ASP A 164 13.02 4.62 0.47
CA ASP A 164 13.63 3.75 -0.56
C ASP A 164 12.55 2.98 -1.36
N GLY A 165 11.43 3.64 -1.66
CA GLY A 165 10.27 3.05 -2.35
C GLY A 165 9.40 2.10 -1.52
N GLU A 166 9.71 1.87 -0.24
CA GLU A 166 8.87 1.10 0.69
C GLU A 166 7.90 2.04 1.43
N LEU A 167 6.62 1.64 1.53
CA LEU A 167 5.59 2.42 2.21
C LEU A 167 5.31 1.89 3.62
N SER A 168 5.16 2.80 4.57
CA SER A 168 4.64 2.56 5.92
C SER A 168 3.78 3.73 6.39
N GLY A 169 3.04 3.58 7.49
CA GLY A 169 2.27 4.70 8.03
C GLY A 169 1.27 4.35 9.12
N ASP A 170 0.24 5.19 9.25
CA ASP A 170 -0.85 5.05 10.20
C ASP A 170 -2.18 5.32 9.49
N LEU A 171 -3.00 4.28 9.38
CA LEU A 171 -4.37 4.32 8.86
C LEU A 171 -5.38 3.96 9.95
N SER A 172 -5.06 4.17 11.23
CA SER A 172 -5.91 3.83 12.38
C SER A 172 -7.32 4.41 12.31
N ALA A 173 -7.49 5.57 11.66
CA ALA A 173 -8.79 6.20 11.44
C ALA A 173 -9.69 5.49 10.41
N PHE A 174 -9.16 4.58 9.59
CA PHE A 174 -9.96 3.96 8.53
C PHE A 174 -11.08 3.10 9.13
N THR A 175 -12.32 3.38 8.74
CA THR A 175 -13.53 2.77 9.29
C THR A 175 -14.45 2.32 8.16
N ALA A 176 -14.92 1.07 8.25
CA ALA A 176 -15.94 0.55 7.37
C ALA A 176 -17.32 0.74 7.99
N TYR A 177 -18.25 1.28 7.21
CA TYR A 177 -19.64 1.47 7.57
C TYR A 177 -20.45 0.38 6.89
N TYR A 178 -21.20 -0.43 7.64
CA TYR A 178 -21.96 -1.56 7.11
C TYR A 178 -23.18 -1.88 7.95
N GLY A 179 -24.36 -2.02 7.31
CA GLY A 179 -25.57 -2.50 7.97
C GLY A 179 -26.01 -1.67 9.17
N GLY A 180 -25.77 -0.35 9.13
CA GLY A 180 -26.06 0.58 10.21
C GLY A 180 -25.04 0.61 11.36
N GLY A 181 -23.90 -0.09 11.23
CA GLY A 181 -22.80 -0.06 12.19
C GLY A 181 -21.49 0.42 11.58
N ASP A 182 -20.65 1.01 12.42
CA ASP A 182 -19.27 1.39 12.13
C ASP A 182 -18.30 0.35 12.71
N PHE A 183 -17.27 0.02 11.92
CA PHE A 183 -16.25 -0.96 12.27
C PHE A 183 -14.89 -0.34 11.98
N ASN A 184 -14.11 -0.06 13.02
CA ASN A 184 -12.73 0.37 12.82
C ASN A 184 -11.98 -0.73 12.04
N GLN A 185 -11.48 -0.36 10.87
CA GLN A 185 -10.76 -1.21 9.92
C GLN A 185 -9.34 -0.69 9.65
N GLY A 186 -8.91 0.27 10.47
CA GLY A 186 -7.60 0.89 10.41
C GLY A 186 -6.49 0.02 10.98
N ALA A 187 -5.27 0.42 10.65
CA ALA A 187 -4.05 -0.24 11.06
C ALA A 187 -2.91 0.79 11.22
N PRO A 188 -2.12 0.75 12.30
CA PRO A 188 -2.35 -0.08 13.49
C PRO A 188 -3.68 0.30 14.14
N LYS A 189 -4.16 -0.50 15.09
CA LYS A 189 -5.35 -0.13 15.86
C LYS A 189 -5.06 1.10 16.73
N PRO A 190 -6.07 1.91 17.06
CA PRO A 190 -5.91 3.05 17.98
C PRO A 190 -5.32 2.67 19.36
N ASP A 191 -5.52 1.42 19.80
CA ASP A 191 -4.93 0.89 21.05
C ASP A 191 -3.46 0.42 20.89
N GLY A 192 -2.89 0.58 19.70
CA GLY A 192 -1.53 0.19 19.34
C GLY A 192 -1.36 -1.28 18.97
N SER A 193 -2.44 -2.06 18.88
CA SER A 193 -2.38 -3.46 18.43
C SER A 193 -2.37 -3.60 16.90
N GLY A 194 -1.80 -4.69 16.40
CA GLY A 194 -1.64 -4.92 14.97
C GLY A 194 -0.50 -4.12 14.34
N ASP A 195 -0.12 -4.49 13.13
CA ASP A 195 0.90 -3.81 12.34
C ASP A 195 0.24 -2.74 11.46
N GLY A 196 0.95 -1.65 11.18
CA GLY A 196 0.49 -0.60 10.26
C GLY A 196 0.45 -1.05 8.79
N PRO A 197 -0.02 -0.19 7.88
CA PRO A 197 0.07 -0.44 6.45
C PRO A 197 1.51 -0.64 6.01
N THR A 198 1.68 -1.53 5.03
CA THR A 198 2.94 -1.74 4.32
C THR A 198 2.69 -1.70 2.83
N GLY A 199 3.70 -1.35 2.04
CA GLY A 199 3.52 -1.27 0.60
C GLY A 199 4.77 -0.88 -0.15
N THR A 200 4.58 -0.51 -1.41
CA THR A 200 5.64 0.01 -2.28
C THR A 200 5.12 1.15 -3.12
N ILE A 201 6.00 2.09 -3.48
CA ILE A 201 5.74 3.13 -4.47
C ILE A 201 6.90 3.18 -5.48
N ASP A 202 6.58 3.32 -6.75
CA ASP A 202 7.57 3.61 -7.78
C ASP A 202 7.96 5.09 -7.71
N PRO A 203 9.23 5.40 -7.39
CA PRO A 203 9.68 6.79 -7.20
C PRO A 203 9.72 7.61 -8.49
N ALA A 204 9.53 7.00 -9.66
CA ALA A 204 9.46 7.71 -10.94
C ALA A 204 8.02 7.98 -11.38
N THR A 205 7.09 7.08 -11.03
CA THR A 205 5.72 7.11 -11.58
C THR A 205 4.65 7.39 -10.53
N GLY A 206 4.95 7.22 -9.24
CA GLY A 206 3.97 7.32 -8.16
C GLY A 206 3.01 6.13 -8.09
N ALA A 207 3.21 5.10 -8.93
CA ALA A 207 2.42 3.88 -8.88
C ALA A 207 2.66 3.17 -7.55
N PHE A 208 1.60 2.81 -6.82
CA PHE A 208 1.70 2.26 -5.47
C PHE A 208 0.86 0.99 -5.29
N VAL A 209 1.25 0.22 -4.28
CA VAL A 209 0.42 -0.78 -3.60
C VAL A 209 0.56 -0.56 -2.10
N ILE A 210 -0.56 -0.49 -1.38
CA ILE A 210 -0.62 -0.45 0.08
C ILE A 210 -1.54 -1.57 0.56
N GLU A 211 -1.06 -2.33 1.54
CA GLU A 211 -1.78 -3.44 2.15
C GLU A 211 -1.75 -3.36 3.67
N TRP A 212 -2.86 -3.72 4.30
CA TRP A 212 -2.92 -3.91 5.74
C TRP A 212 -3.99 -4.93 6.12
N THR A 213 -3.93 -5.37 7.38
CA THR A 213 -4.98 -6.19 7.97
C THR A 213 -5.51 -5.55 9.23
N SER A 214 -6.79 -5.76 9.52
CA SER A 214 -7.43 -5.14 10.69
C SER A 214 -8.42 -6.10 11.32
N LEU A 215 -8.21 -6.44 12.60
CA LEU A 215 -9.13 -7.29 13.36
C LEU A 215 -10.41 -6.51 13.69
N ILE A 216 -11.55 -7.08 13.36
CA ILE A 216 -12.86 -6.53 13.69
C ILE A 216 -13.19 -6.89 15.14
N SER A 217 -13.52 -5.87 15.93
CA SER A 217 -13.99 -6.02 17.31
C SER A 217 -15.44 -5.55 17.40
N GLY A 218 -16.32 -6.46 17.81
CA GLY A 218 -17.75 -6.19 17.98
C GLY A 218 -18.62 -6.42 16.73
N GLY A 219 -19.92 -6.29 16.93
CA GLY A 219 -20.94 -6.46 15.90
C GLY A 219 -21.02 -7.87 15.30
N SER A 220 -21.48 -7.96 14.05
CA SER A 220 -21.77 -9.22 13.36
C SER A 220 -20.54 -9.96 12.84
N PHE A 221 -19.41 -9.25 12.71
CA PHE A 221 -18.13 -9.79 12.23
C PHE A 221 -17.07 -9.86 13.34
N ASP A 222 -17.46 -9.87 14.61
CA ASP A 222 -16.54 -9.94 15.74
C ASP A 222 -15.53 -11.10 15.59
N GLY A 223 -14.25 -10.78 15.70
CA GLY A 223 -13.15 -11.73 15.59
C GLY A 223 -12.77 -12.11 14.15
N PHE A 224 -13.34 -11.48 13.13
CA PHE A 224 -12.93 -11.60 11.73
C PHE A 224 -11.85 -10.56 11.43
N THR A 225 -11.08 -10.74 10.36
CA THR A 225 -10.01 -9.81 9.98
C THR A 225 -10.25 -9.30 8.56
N GLY A 226 -10.33 -7.99 8.41
CA GLY A 226 -10.27 -7.37 7.08
C GLY A 226 -8.85 -7.41 6.52
N VAL A 227 -8.75 -7.64 5.23
CA VAL A 227 -7.52 -7.58 4.43
C VAL A 227 -7.79 -6.56 3.34
N TRP A 228 -7.02 -5.49 3.35
CA TRP A 228 -7.17 -4.38 2.42
C TRP A 228 -5.97 -4.34 1.49
N HIS A 229 -6.26 -4.09 0.22
CA HIS A 229 -5.28 -3.89 -0.83
C HIS A 229 -5.73 -2.69 -1.65
N LEU A 230 -4.95 -1.61 -1.58
CA LEU A 230 -5.13 -0.43 -2.42
C LEU A 230 -3.98 -0.37 -3.42
N GLU A 231 -4.29 -0.32 -4.70
CA GLU A 231 -3.35 -0.18 -5.80
C GLU A 231 -3.78 1.02 -6.64
N GLY A 232 -2.82 1.83 -7.11
CA GLY A 232 -3.11 2.96 -7.98
C GLY A 232 -1.93 3.92 -8.13
N THR A 233 -2.19 5.23 -8.19
CA THR A 233 -1.16 6.28 -8.35
C THR A 233 -1.31 7.38 -7.31
N PHE A 234 -0.20 7.83 -6.73
CA PHE A 234 -0.20 8.91 -5.75
C PHE A 234 -0.15 10.30 -6.42
N GLU A 235 -1.03 11.19 -5.97
CA GLU A 235 -1.12 12.60 -6.37
C GLU A 235 -0.85 13.53 -5.18
N ALA A 236 0.26 14.28 -5.21
CA ALA A 236 0.63 15.19 -4.14
C ALA A 236 -0.26 16.45 -4.09
N SER A 237 -0.51 16.97 -2.88
CA SER A 237 -1.30 18.19 -2.61
C SER A 237 -0.46 19.44 -2.35
#